data_AF-A0A7W7MGN5-F1
#
_entry.id   AF-A0A7W7MGN5-F1
#
_cell.length_a   1.000
_cell.length_b   1.000
_cell.length_c   1.000
_cell.angle_alpha   90.00
_cell.angle_beta   90.00
_cell.angle_gamma   90.00
#
_symmetry.space_group_name_H-M   'P 1'
#
loop_
_entity.id
_entity.type
_entity.pdbx_description
1 polymer ?
#
loop_
_entity_poly.entity_id
_entity_poly.type
_entity_poly.pdbx_seq_one_letter_code
_entity_poly.pdbx_strand_id
1 'polypeptide(L)' 'MDSSDLARRFAFHPATTPERQDAHVSVRVACGDLADHLNALLPEGREKALAITNLEQVMFWGNAAIARQPDQE' A
#
# COMPACT_ATOMS: atom_id res chain seq x y z
N MET A 1 6.89 4.79 -20.21
CA MET A 1 6.65 3.42 -19.68
C MET A 1 6.89 2.48 -20.82
N ASP A 2 7.93 1.68 -20.75
CA ASP A 2 8.21 0.65 -21.75
C ASP A 2 7.48 -0.67 -21.41
N SER A 3 7.56 -1.63 -22.34
CA SER A 3 6.92 -2.94 -22.22
C SER A 3 7.42 -3.74 -21.01
N SER A 4 8.69 -3.56 -20.62
CA SER A 4 9.26 -4.25 -19.47
C SER A 4 8.74 -3.71 -18.14
N ASP A 5 8.57 -2.39 -18.01
CA ASP A 5 7.92 -1.80 -16.84
C ASP A 5 6.45 -2.24 -16.73
N LEU A 6 5.75 -2.32 -17.87
CA LEU A 6 4.38 -2.82 -17.90
C LEU A 6 4.30 -4.28 -17.44
N ALA A 7 5.08 -5.18 -18.05
CA ALA A 7 5.13 -6.59 -17.67
C ALA A 7 5.43 -6.77 -16.17
N ARG A 8 6.39 -6.01 -15.64
CA ARG A 8 6.72 -6.03 -14.20
C ARG A 8 5.56 -5.54 -13.34
N ARG A 9 4.83 -4.49 -13.73
CA ARG A 9 3.68 -3.99 -12.93
C ARG A 9 2.54 -5.00 -12.81
N PHE A 10 2.39 -5.89 -13.79
CA PHE A 10 1.37 -6.93 -13.86
C PHE A 10 1.85 -8.32 -13.44
N ALA A 11 3.15 -8.51 -13.22
CA ALA A 11 3.70 -9.76 -12.71
C ALA A 11 3.29 -10.00 -11.24
N PHE A 12 3.22 -11.27 -10.85
CA PHE A 12 3.10 -11.67 -9.45
C PHE A 12 4.46 -11.57 -8.77
N HIS A 13 4.53 -10.84 -7.65
CA HIS A 13 5.75 -10.66 -6.87
C HIS A 13 5.56 -11.22 -5.45
N PRO A 14 6.12 -12.40 -5.15
CA PRO A 14 6.04 -12.97 -3.81
C PRO A 14 6.98 -12.23 -2.83
N ALA A 15 6.50 -11.96 -1.62
CA ALA A 15 7.33 -11.46 -0.52
C ALA A 15 8.05 -12.64 0.16
N THR A 16 9.13 -13.12 -0.46
CA THR A 16 9.87 -14.31 0.00
C THR A 16 10.82 -14.06 1.16
N THR A 17 11.21 -12.80 1.40
CA THR A 17 12.11 -12.42 2.50
C THR A 17 11.34 -11.90 3.72
N PRO A 18 11.80 -12.18 4.96
CA PRO A 18 11.22 -11.60 6.17
C PRO A 18 11.14 -10.07 6.11
N GLU A 19 12.18 -9.41 5.59
CA GLU A 19 12.25 -7.95 5.52
C GLU A 19 11.15 -7.37 4.63
N ARG A 20 10.84 -8.03 3.50
CA ARG A 20 9.73 -7.60 2.63
C ARG A 20 8.38 -7.87 3.27
N GLN A 21 8.22 -9.01 3.95
CA GLN A 21 6.99 -9.32 4.68
C GLN A 21 6.74 -8.26 5.77
N ASP A 22 7.77 -7.94 6.54
CA ASP A 22 7.72 -6.92 7.59
C ASP A 22 7.43 -5.52 7.02
N ALA A 23 8.01 -5.17 5.88
CA ALA A 23 7.72 -3.91 5.20
C ALA A 23 6.24 -3.83 4.77
N HIS A 24 5.68 -4.90 4.21
CA HIS A 24 4.26 -4.98 3.87
C HIS A 24 3.35 -4.84 5.08
N VAL A 25 3.68 -5.53 6.17
CA VAL A 25 2.94 -5.45 7.43
C VAL A 25 3.00 -4.03 8.00
N SER A 26 4.18 -3.41 8.00
CA SER A 26 4.38 -2.05 8.50
C SER A 26 3.52 -1.02 7.77
N VAL A 27 3.46 -1.10 6.43
CA VAL A 27 2.59 -0.21 5.63
C VAL A 27 1.11 -0.42 5.97
N ARG A 28 0.67 -1.68 6.11
CA ARG A 28 -0.72 -2.01 6.44
C ARG A 28 -1.11 -1.50 7.82
N VAL A 29 -0.27 -1.72 8.82
CA VAL A 29 -0.50 -1.27 10.20
C VAL A 29 -0.57 0.26 10.24
N ALA A 30 0.43 0.96 9.68
CA ALA A 30 0.44 2.42 9.69
C ALA A 30 -0.78 3.05 8.99
N CYS A 31 -1.22 2.48 7.86
CA CYS A 31 -2.43 2.95 7.18
C CYS A 31 -3.70 2.62 7.98
N GLY A 32 -3.77 1.46 8.64
CA GLY A 32 -4.88 1.07 9.51
C GLY A 32 -5.03 2.01 10.70
N ASP A 33 -3.93 2.26 11.41
CA ASP A 33 -3.92 3.14 12.60
C ASP A 33 -4.36 4.57 12.24
N LEU A 34 -3.88 5.10 11.11
CA LEU A 34 -4.32 6.41 10.64
C LEU A 34 -5.79 6.40 10.19
N ALA A 35 -6.27 5.32 9.56
CA ALA A 35 -7.66 5.19 9.16
C ALA A 35 -8.59 5.22 10.39
N ASP A 36 -8.25 4.49 11.45
CA ASP A 36 -9.00 4.52 12.72
C ASP A 36 -9.00 5.92 13.34
N HIS A 37 -7.86 6.61 13.35
CA HIS A 37 -7.75 7.97 13.86
C HIS A 37 -8.62 8.97 13.07
N LEU A 38 -8.57 8.93 11.73
CA LEU A 38 -9.40 9.78 10.89
C LEU A 38 -10.88 9.44 11.02
N ASN A 39 -11.22 8.15 11.12
CA ASN A 39 -12.59 7.71 11.29
C ASN A 39 -13.22 8.24 12.59
N ALA A 40 -12.44 8.32 13.67
CA ALA A 40 -12.89 8.87 14.95
C ALA A 40 -13.07 10.39 14.94
N LEU A 41 -12.27 11.13 14.15
CA LEU A 41 -12.26 12.59 14.15
C LEU A 41 -13.16 13.25 13.10
N LEU A 42 -13.32 12.62 11.94
CA LEU A 42 -14.06 13.21 10.83
C LEU A 42 -15.56 12.95 10.96
N PRO A 43 -16.42 13.95 10.68
CA PRO A 43 -17.87 13.74 10.63
C PRO A 43 -18.25 12.84 9.46
N GLU A 44 -19.40 12.17 9.56
CA GLU A 44 -19.95 11.37 8.47
C GLU A 44 -20.22 12.23 7.23
N GLY A 45 -19.75 11.77 6.07
CA GLY A 45 -19.89 12.50 4.83
C GLY A 45 -18.96 12.05 3.71
N ARG A 46 -19.07 12.74 2.57
CA ARG A 46 -18.29 12.45 1.36
C ARG A 46 -16.79 12.63 1.61
N GLU A 47 -16.40 13.64 2.35
CA GLU A 47 -15.01 13.99 2.64
C GLU A 47 -14.32 12.91 3.48
N LYS A 48 -15.01 12.38 4.50
CA LYS A 48 -14.53 11.25 5.29
C LYS A 48 -14.36 10.00 4.42
N ALA A 49 -15.35 9.66 3.61
CA ALA A 49 -15.26 8.52 2.69
C ALA A 49 -14.06 8.67 1.74
N LEU A 50 -13.87 9.86 1.16
CA LEU A 50 -12.73 10.13 0.28
C LEU A 50 -11.39 10.07 1.02
N ALA A 51 -11.31 10.56 2.26
CA ALA A 51 -10.10 10.48 3.06
C ALA A 51 -9.68 9.02 3.29
N ILE A 52 -10.63 8.16 3.66
CA ILE A 52 -10.37 6.72 3.85
C ILE A 52 -10.00 6.05 2.51
N THR A 53 -10.73 6.31 1.43
CA THR A 53 -10.41 5.74 0.10
C THR A 53 -9.04 6.18 -0.42
N ASN A 54 -8.61 7.41 -0.15
CA ASN A 54 -7.27 7.86 -0.52
C ASN A 54 -6.20 7.17 0.32
N LEU A 55 -6.45 6.92 1.60
CA LEU A 55 -5.53 6.18 2.47
C LEU A 55 -5.42 4.70 2.06
N GLU A 56 -6.53 4.07 1.64
CA GLU A 56 -6.50 2.73 1.03
C GLU A 56 -5.63 2.70 -0.23
N GLN A 57 -5.70 3.74 -1.07
CA GLN A 57 -4.82 3.87 -2.24
C GLN A 57 -3.35 4.06 -1.86
N VAL A 58 -3.06 4.82 -0.78
CA VAL A 58 -1.69 4.92 -0.23
C VAL A 58 -1.19 3.53 0.16
N MET A 59 -1.98 2.75 0.91
CA MET A 59 -1.62 1.38 1.29
C MET A 59 -1.41 0.50 0.05
N PHE A 60 -2.32 0.56 -0.92
CA PHE A 60 -2.27 -0.25 -2.14
C PHE A 60 -1.00 0.03 -2.94
N TRP A 61 -0.73 1.30 -3.24
CA TRP A 61 0.45 1.67 -4.04
C TRP A 61 1.76 1.55 -3.26
N GLY A 62 1.75 1.78 -1.94
CA GLY A 62 2.90 1.52 -1.07
C GLY A 62 3.30 0.05 -1.07
N ASN A 63 2.33 -0.85 -0.89
CA ASN A 63 2.58 -2.29 -0.99
C ASN A 63 3.01 -2.70 -2.41
N ALA A 64 2.40 -2.15 -3.45
CA ALA A 64 2.83 -2.43 -4.81
C ALA A 64 4.28 -1.96 -5.08
N ALA A 65 4.72 -0.87 -4.46
CA ALA A 65 6.10 -0.41 -4.56
C ALA A 65 7.08 -1.41 -3.93
N ILE A 66 6.77 -1.92 -2.72
CA ILE A 66 7.56 -2.96 -2.04
C ILE A 66 7.63 -4.22 -2.90
N ALA A 67 6.47 -4.69 -3.36
CA ALA A 67 6.37 -5.94 -4.10
C ALA A 67 7.17 -5.91 -5.41
N ARG A 68 7.18 -4.78 -6.12
CA ARG A 68 7.80 -4.69 -7.45
C ARG A 68 9.30 -4.36 -7.40
N GLN A 69 9.92 -4.13 -6.23
CA GLN A 69 11.37 -3.91 -6.16
C GLN A 69 12.11 -5.18 -6.62
N PRO A 70 13.24 -5.06 -7.34
CA PRO A 70 14.08 -6.21 -7.63
C PRO A 70 14.62 -6.82 -6.33
N ASP A 71 14.86 -8.13 -6.33
CA ASP A 71 15.62 -8.79 -5.27
C ASP A 71 17.01 -8.15 -5.25
N GLN A 72 17.45 -7.70 -4.09
CA GLN A 72 18.85 -7.30 -3.92
C GLN A 72 19.65 -8.61 -3.85
N GLU A 73 20.55 -8.82 -4.82
CA GLU A 73 21.57 -9.89 -4.77
C GLU A 73 22.55 -9.68 -3.62
#